data_AF-A0ABD5A0R7-F1
#
_entry.id   AF-A0ABD5A0R7-F1
#
_cell.length_a   1.000
_cell.length_b   1.000
_cell.length_c   1.000
_cell.angle_alpha   90.00
_cell.angle_beta   90.00
_cell.angle_gamma   90.00
#
_symmetry.space_group_name_H-M   'P 1'
#
loop_
_entity.id
_entity.type
_entity.pdbx_description
1 polymer ?
#
loop_
_entity_poly.entity_id
_entity_poly.type
_entity_poly.pdbx_seq_one_letter_code
_entity_poly.pdbx_strand_id
1 'polypeptide(L)'
;MSSGLSILIIVILIAIIAVIATVVILNKYFNHQIAELDALTDGLKDLSVEEDIKRLQKMELAGKSLETFKRWQKVYQKVDTKDVGELKHLLEQAAGLNAKFNLIKTHQLIKEATELLQTNQDNVERSKQIFTNLLEANRDNQKHYAALSKDYQQLRKKILSQSFNYGNAIDQIEEDLATLESDFQTAKNLSGEGDHEEAKKVLTKIDTKLTSLKTDLPKIENFDQELKNVFPDQLNELSNTYRQMVKDKYKITEVDVLEEIKSLRELVDENKKSLNKLDLAKVEKSNKEVSTRIDSLYDILTKEFKARPFVDNNQDKIVQILSHMSNASNQLVAKLEHVDQSYELTHGELAEARQLKSQVSRMNADFDVDCQKIADGDGVYSQIENKWLTMLDSLKEIEKTEKRLSGDVDGLFDAEKIANDSIIHFKQEISLVYRKVERRRLPGKPESFIQMYTLVLNEVKHTDNELNQVRINMEKISSELIQIQEDIERLKKEADEILNSADLVELTMQYSNKYISNPEIKRARKEAYDLYQNKYEYKEALDVIATALEKVEPGSYQRIEKEYYSEQEEAEEEE
;
A
#
# COMPACT_ATOMS: atom_id res chain seq x y z
N MET A 1 107.79 55.93 -12.16
CA MET A 1 106.56 55.80 -12.97
C MET A 1 105.85 54.52 -12.53
N SER A 2 104.54 54.43 -12.41
CA SER A 2 103.47 55.40 -12.62
C SER A 2 102.19 54.68 -12.20
N SER A 3 101.24 55.44 -11.70
CA SER A 3 99.98 55.10 -11.01
C SER A 3 99.05 54.09 -11.70
N GLY A 4 99.24 53.75 -12.98
CA GLY A 4 98.46 52.69 -13.66
C GLY A 4 98.83 51.27 -13.19
N LEU A 5 100.12 51.04 -12.92
CA LEU A 5 100.64 49.80 -12.33
C LEU A 5 100.08 49.62 -10.91
N SER A 6 99.90 50.71 -10.16
CA SER A 6 99.36 50.71 -8.80
C SER A 6 97.89 50.28 -8.76
N ILE A 7 97.04 50.76 -9.68
CA ILE A 7 95.61 50.41 -9.70
C ILE A 7 95.41 48.94 -10.12
N LEU A 8 96.15 48.46 -11.13
CA LEU A 8 96.06 47.07 -11.58
C LEU A 8 96.57 46.09 -10.50
N ILE A 9 97.63 46.46 -9.78
CA ILE A 9 98.11 45.72 -8.60
C ILE A 9 97.05 45.73 -7.49
N ILE A 10 96.35 46.84 -7.25
CA ILE A 10 95.28 46.92 -6.23
C ILE A 10 94.09 46.02 -6.61
N VAL A 11 93.66 45.99 -7.87
CA VAL A 11 92.56 45.12 -8.33
C VAL A 11 92.95 43.64 -8.22
N ILE A 12 94.18 43.28 -8.61
CA ILE A 12 94.71 41.92 -8.45
C ILE A 12 94.82 41.57 -6.96
N LEU A 13 95.25 42.49 -6.11
CA LEU A 13 95.33 42.30 -4.65
C LEU A 13 93.94 42.08 -4.05
N ILE A 14 92.93 42.86 -4.45
CA ILE A 14 91.53 42.69 -4.00
C ILE A 14 90.98 41.35 -4.50
N ALA A 15 91.26 40.95 -5.74
CA ALA A 15 90.85 39.64 -6.27
C ALA A 15 91.51 38.47 -5.50
N ILE A 16 92.80 38.58 -5.16
CA ILE A 16 93.51 37.61 -4.33
C ILE A 16 92.90 37.55 -2.93
N ILE A 17 92.61 38.70 -2.31
CA ILE A 17 91.94 38.77 -1.00
C ILE A 17 90.55 38.14 -1.08
N ALA A 18 89.79 38.37 -2.15
CA ALA A 18 88.47 37.77 -2.35
C ALA A 18 88.55 36.24 -2.51
N VAL A 19 89.54 35.73 -3.24
CA VAL A 19 89.78 34.28 -3.37
C VAL A 19 90.17 33.67 -2.02
N ILE A 20 91.09 34.31 -1.27
CA ILE A 20 91.48 33.86 0.07
C ILE A 20 90.29 33.88 1.01
N ALA A 21 89.49 34.95 1.01
CA ALA A 21 88.28 35.05 1.83
C ALA A 21 87.27 33.96 1.49
N THR A 22 87.05 33.67 0.20
CA THR A 22 86.17 32.59 -0.26
C THR A 22 86.66 31.23 0.23
N VAL A 23 87.96 30.97 0.11
CA VAL A 23 88.59 29.71 0.58
C VAL A 23 88.48 29.54 2.09
N VAL A 24 88.66 30.62 2.87
CA VAL A 24 88.53 30.60 4.34
C VAL A 24 87.06 30.39 4.77
N ILE A 25 86.10 31.04 4.10
CA ILE A 25 84.67 30.85 4.36
C ILE A 25 84.25 29.41 4.05
N LEU A 26 84.66 28.86 2.90
CA LEU A 26 84.38 27.46 2.53
C LEU A 26 85.02 26.46 3.49
N ASN A 27 86.26 26.71 3.93
CA ASN A 27 86.92 25.87 4.94
C ASN A 27 86.11 25.89 6.26
N LYS A 28 85.67 27.06 6.72
CA LYS A 28 84.82 27.18 7.91
C LYS A 28 83.47 26.49 7.75
N TYR A 29 82.84 26.60 6.57
CA TYR A 29 81.59 25.92 6.23
C TYR A 29 81.74 24.39 6.27
N PHE A 30 82.77 23.84 5.63
CA PHE A 30 83.04 22.40 5.65
C PHE A 30 83.40 21.89 7.05
N ASN A 31 84.14 22.65 7.87
CA ASN A 31 84.38 22.27 9.26
C ASN A 31 83.08 22.20 10.07
N HIS A 32 82.14 23.12 9.81
CA HIS A 32 80.84 23.08 10.47
C HIS A 32 80.03 21.85 10.04
N GLN A 33 79.98 21.55 8.74
CA GLN A 33 79.32 20.34 8.23
C GLN A 33 79.94 19.06 8.76
N ILE A 34 81.27 18.97 8.82
CA ILE A 34 81.96 17.81 9.38
C ILE A 34 81.60 17.64 10.86
N ALA A 35 81.57 18.73 11.64
CA ALA A 35 81.17 18.69 13.04
C ALA A 35 79.70 18.29 13.24
N GLU A 36 78.81 18.75 12.36
CA GLU A 36 77.39 18.35 12.37
C GLU A 36 77.22 16.86 12.01
N LEU A 37 77.91 16.39 10.97
CA LEU A 37 77.90 14.98 10.56
C LEU A 37 78.53 14.08 11.62
N ASP A 38 79.58 14.53 12.33
CA ASP A 38 80.21 13.80 13.43
C ASP A 38 79.24 13.66 14.62
N ALA A 39 78.56 14.75 14.99
CA ALA A 39 77.53 14.72 16.03
C ALA A 39 76.35 13.80 15.67
N LEU A 40 75.89 13.81 14.41
CA LEU A 40 74.85 12.90 13.93
C LEU A 40 75.34 11.44 13.85
N THR A 41 76.63 11.22 13.55
CA THR A 41 77.26 9.90 13.55
C THR A 41 77.33 9.32 14.97
N ASP A 42 77.64 10.15 15.97
CA ASP A 42 77.57 9.76 17.38
C ASP A 42 76.13 9.43 17.81
N GLY A 43 75.14 10.12 17.24
CA GLY A 43 73.71 9.85 17.44
C GLY A 43 73.20 8.54 16.84
N LEU A 44 73.95 7.88 15.94
CA LEU A 44 73.58 6.54 15.42
C LEU A 44 73.63 5.46 16.50
N LYS A 45 74.39 5.68 17.58
CA LYS A 45 74.47 4.78 18.73
C LYS A 45 73.31 5.05 19.69
N ASP A 46 72.12 4.63 19.30
CA ASP A 46 70.93 4.73 20.14
C ASP A 46 70.94 3.64 21.22
N LEU A 47 71.20 4.04 22.47
CA LEU A 47 71.14 3.19 23.67
C LEU A 47 69.78 2.49 23.84
N SER A 48 68.68 3.11 23.39
CA SER A 48 67.34 2.52 23.43
C SER A 48 67.26 1.26 22.57
N VAL A 49 67.87 1.28 21.39
CA VAL A 49 67.85 0.13 20.46
C VAL A 49 68.65 -1.04 21.03
N GLU A 50 69.77 -0.76 21.72
CA GLU A 50 70.55 -1.80 22.39
C GLU A 50 69.80 -2.41 23.58
N GLU A 51 69.06 -1.60 24.34
CA GLU A 51 68.15 -2.09 25.38
C GLU A 51 67.03 -2.96 24.80
N ASP A 52 66.41 -2.54 23.70
CA ASP A 52 65.35 -3.30 23.04
C ASP A 52 65.87 -4.63 22.48
N ILE A 53 67.09 -4.66 21.92
CA ILE A 53 67.77 -5.90 21.53
C ILE A 53 67.99 -6.81 22.75
N LYS A 54 68.46 -6.28 23.89
CA LYS A 54 68.65 -7.08 25.12
C LYS A 54 67.34 -7.63 25.65
N ARG A 55 66.26 -6.85 25.59
CA ARG A 55 64.90 -7.30 25.98
C ARG A 55 64.41 -8.41 25.05
N LEU A 56 64.53 -8.22 23.74
CA LEU A 56 64.16 -9.21 22.72
C LEU A 56 65.03 -10.46 22.73
N GLN A 57 66.30 -10.39 23.13
CA GLN A 57 67.16 -11.57 23.33
C GLN A 57 66.79 -12.39 24.57
N LYS A 58 66.30 -11.71 25.62
CA LYS A 58 65.76 -12.39 26.81
C LYS A 58 64.40 -13.01 26.54
N MET A 59 63.72 -12.59 25.48
CA MET A 59 62.49 -13.19 25.01
C MET A 59 62.85 -14.38 24.11
N GLU A 60 62.28 -15.54 24.37
CA GLU A 60 62.52 -16.76 23.57
C GLU A 60 61.80 -16.64 22.22
N LEU A 61 62.28 -15.80 21.30
CA LEU A 61 61.69 -15.61 19.97
C LEU A 61 61.88 -16.86 19.08
N ALA A 62 60.85 -17.27 18.32
CA ALA A 62 60.97 -18.28 17.26
C ALA A 62 60.19 -17.90 15.98
N GLY A 63 60.25 -18.80 14.99
CA GLY A 63 59.56 -18.65 13.71
C GLY A 63 59.92 -17.36 12.97
N LYS A 64 58.91 -16.72 12.37
CA LYS A 64 59.07 -15.47 11.60
C LYS A 64 59.52 -14.30 12.47
N SER A 65 59.14 -14.27 13.75
CA SER A 65 59.57 -13.23 14.70
C SER A 65 61.08 -13.30 14.95
N LEU A 66 61.65 -14.51 15.07
CA LEU A 66 63.10 -14.70 15.20
C LEU A 66 63.86 -14.35 13.93
N GLU A 67 63.36 -14.74 12.76
CA GLU A 67 63.98 -14.39 11.47
C GLU A 67 64.04 -12.87 11.27
N THR A 68 62.93 -12.18 11.58
CA THR A 68 62.84 -10.72 11.51
C THR A 68 63.79 -10.08 12.51
N PHE A 69 63.81 -10.53 13.76
CA PHE A 69 64.72 -10.04 14.79
C PHE A 69 66.20 -10.22 14.38
N LYS A 70 66.61 -11.43 14.00
CA LYS A 70 68.00 -11.72 13.59
C LYS A 70 68.44 -10.90 12.38
N ARG A 71 67.55 -10.68 11.41
CA ARG A 71 67.84 -9.88 10.22
C ARG A 71 68.13 -8.43 10.61
N TRP A 72 67.27 -7.80 11.38
CA TRP A 72 67.40 -6.39 11.76
C TRP A 72 68.46 -6.17 12.86
N GLN A 73 68.69 -7.16 13.71
CA GLN A 73 69.84 -7.17 14.63
C GLN A 73 71.17 -7.11 13.88
N LYS A 74 71.32 -7.91 12.80
CA LYS A 74 72.53 -7.85 11.95
C LYS A 74 72.68 -6.50 11.26
N VAL A 75 71.58 -5.91 10.79
CA VAL A 75 71.60 -4.57 10.18
C VAL A 75 72.09 -3.53 11.19
N TYR A 76 71.54 -3.51 12.41
CA TYR A 76 71.98 -2.59 13.46
C TYR A 76 73.43 -2.83 13.91
N GLN A 77 73.82 -4.09 14.12
CA GLN A 77 75.20 -4.44 14.49
C GLN A 77 76.21 -3.99 13.43
N LYS A 78 75.87 -4.11 12.14
CA LYS A 78 76.72 -3.60 11.07
C LYS A 78 76.90 -2.09 11.15
N VAL A 79 75.82 -1.35 11.42
CA VAL A 79 75.88 0.10 11.62
C VAL A 79 76.80 0.46 12.80
N ASP A 80 76.59 -0.15 13.97
CA ASP A 80 77.37 0.18 15.18
C ASP A 80 78.86 -0.24 15.10
N THR A 81 79.16 -1.42 14.55
CA THR A 81 80.53 -1.97 14.56
C THR A 81 81.39 -1.54 13.38
N LYS A 82 80.78 -1.34 12.20
CA LYS A 82 81.52 -1.09 10.95
C LYS A 82 81.22 0.30 10.41
N ASP A 83 79.94 0.61 10.17
CA ASP A 83 79.59 1.78 9.36
C ASP A 83 79.80 3.10 10.15
N VAL A 84 79.67 3.10 11.49
CA VAL A 84 80.08 4.23 12.36
C VAL A 84 81.60 4.47 12.30
N GLY A 85 82.41 3.40 12.32
CA GLY A 85 83.87 3.52 12.20
C GLY A 85 84.30 4.06 10.83
N GLU A 86 83.62 3.59 9.77
CA GLU A 86 83.81 4.06 8.39
C GLU A 86 83.41 5.53 8.24
N LEU A 87 82.27 5.95 8.81
CA LEU A 87 81.85 7.36 8.87
C LEU A 87 82.87 8.24 9.59
N LYS A 88 83.35 7.84 10.78
CA LYS A 88 84.37 8.61 11.51
C LYS A 88 85.67 8.76 10.72
N HIS A 89 86.09 7.70 10.04
CA HIS A 89 87.29 7.74 9.19
C HIS A 89 87.10 8.65 7.96
N LEU A 90 85.93 8.61 7.31
CA LEU A 90 85.60 9.53 6.20
C LEU A 90 85.58 11.00 6.67
N LEU A 91 85.02 11.26 7.85
CA LEU A 91 84.96 12.59 8.46
C LEU A 91 86.36 13.09 8.87
N GLU A 92 87.20 12.22 9.44
CA GLU A 92 88.60 12.54 9.79
C GLU A 92 89.43 12.85 8.53
N GLN A 93 89.26 12.06 7.46
CA GLN A 93 89.89 12.34 6.17
C GLN A 93 89.40 13.67 5.56
N ALA A 94 88.09 13.93 5.62
CA ALA A 94 87.50 15.19 5.16
C ALA A 94 88.09 16.38 5.94
N ALA A 95 88.22 16.27 7.27
CA ALA A 95 88.83 17.27 8.14
C ALA A 95 90.31 17.51 7.80
N GLY A 96 91.09 16.43 7.62
CA GLY A 96 92.50 16.52 7.25
C GLY A 96 92.75 17.13 5.87
N LEU A 97 91.87 16.87 4.89
CA LEU A 97 91.93 17.51 3.57
C LEU A 97 91.45 18.97 3.61
N ASN A 98 90.46 19.29 4.44
CA ASN A 98 89.97 20.65 4.63
C ASN A 98 91.03 21.55 5.30
N ALA A 99 91.77 21.02 6.27
CA ALA A 99 92.90 21.70 6.90
C ALA A 99 94.04 22.02 5.91
N LYS A 100 94.18 21.21 4.84
CA LYS A 100 95.12 21.46 3.73
C LYS A 100 94.51 22.28 2.59
N PHE A 101 93.30 22.83 2.78
CA PHE A 101 92.53 23.62 1.79
C PHE A 101 92.18 22.87 0.48
N ASN A 102 92.11 21.53 0.51
CA ASN A 102 91.70 20.71 -0.66
C ASN A 102 90.17 20.61 -0.81
N LEU A 103 89.52 21.75 -1.09
CA LEU A 103 88.06 21.94 -1.02
C LEU A 103 87.23 20.95 -1.88
N ILE A 104 87.70 20.58 -3.08
CA ILE A 104 86.95 19.68 -3.98
C ILE A 104 86.86 18.27 -3.41
N LYS A 105 87.99 17.73 -2.91
CA LYS A 105 88.03 16.39 -2.32
C LYS A 105 87.31 16.34 -0.97
N THR A 106 87.43 17.41 -0.18
CA THR A 106 86.65 17.58 1.06
C THR A 106 85.15 17.50 0.77
N HIS A 107 84.65 18.19 -0.26
CA HIS A 107 83.23 18.13 -0.62
C HIS A 107 82.78 16.73 -1.05
N GLN A 108 83.59 15.99 -1.81
CA GLN A 108 83.29 14.60 -2.20
C GLN A 108 83.17 13.68 -0.98
N LEU A 109 84.13 13.76 -0.04
CA LEU A 109 84.09 12.95 1.18
C LEU A 109 82.92 13.33 2.10
N ILE A 110 82.59 14.62 2.20
CA ILE A 110 81.40 15.08 2.94
C ILE A 110 80.13 14.50 2.32
N LYS A 111 80.00 14.53 0.99
CA LYS A 111 78.84 13.96 0.30
C LYS A 111 78.73 12.45 0.54
N GLU A 112 79.84 11.73 0.41
CA GLU A 112 79.89 10.28 0.66
C GLU A 112 79.53 9.95 2.12
N ALA A 113 80.09 10.69 3.08
CA ALA A 113 79.72 10.57 4.50
C ALA A 113 78.25 10.89 4.75
N THR A 114 77.67 11.85 4.02
CA THR A 114 76.25 12.24 4.16
C THR A 114 75.30 11.16 3.63
N GLU A 115 75.59 10.59 2.45
CA GLU A 115 74.80 9.50 1.86
C GLU A 115 74.86 8.23 2.73
N LEU A 116 76.05 7.90 3.26
CA LEU A 116 76.24 6.79 4.17
C LEU A 116 75.53 7.02 5.52
N LEU A 117 75.63 8.24 6.08
CA LEU A 117 74.94 8.62 7.30
C LEU A 117 73.42 8.51 7.16
N GLN A 118 72.84 9.03 6.08
CA GLN A 118 71.40 8.96 5.83
C GLN A 118 70.90 7.51 5.73
N THR A 119 71.62 6.66 4.99
CA THR A 119 71.29 5.23 4.88
C THR A 119 71.33 4.54 6.24
N ASN A 120 72.31 4.88 7.08
CA ASN A 120 72.45 4.31 8.42
C ASN A 120 71.38 4.83 9.39
N GLN A 121 71.01 6.12 9.31
CA GLN A 121 69.89 6.68 10.06
C GLN A 121 68.58 5.96 9.74
N ASP A 122 68.26 5.76 8.46
CA ASP A 122 67.07 5.01 8.03
C ASP A 122 67.09 3.56 8.56
N ASN A 123 68.25 2.91 8.55
CA ASN A 123 68.39 1.55 9.05
C ASN A 123 68.20 1.46 10.57
N VAL A 124 68.71 2.43 11.33
CA VAL A 124 68.54 2.51 12.79
C VAL A 124 67.08 2.79 13.15
N GLU A 125 66.44 3.77 12.49
CA GLU A 125 65.04 4.13 12.69
C GLU A 125 64.11 2.93 12.39
N ARG A 126 64.31 2.25 11.25
CA ARG A 126 63.54 1.04 10.91
C ARG A 126 63.77 -0.11 11.88
N SER A 127 65.01 -0.32 12.31
CA SER A 127 65.33 -1.36 13.30
C SER A 127 64.60 -1.07 14.62
N LYS A 128 64.64 0.18 15.09
CA LYS A 128 63.93 0.64 16.28
C LYS A 128 62.43 0.40 16.17
N GLN A 129 61.79 0.83 15.08
CA GLN A 129 60.36 0.59 14.85
C GLN A 129 60.00 -0.89 14.88
N ILE A 130 60.81 -1.75 14.25
CA ILE A 130 60.56 -3.19 14.21
C ILE A 130 60.72 -3.82 15.60
N PHE A 131 61.74 -3.44 16.36
CA PHE A 131 61.92 -3.93 17.72
C PHE A 131 60.80 -3.48 18.65
N THR A 132 60.38 -2.21 18.58
CA THR A 132 59.21 -1.69 19.30
C THR A 132 57.95 -2.47 18.95
N ASN A 133 57.68 -2.69 17.65
CA ASN A 133 56.51 -3.44 17.20
C ASN A 133 56.52 -4.90 17.71
N LEU A 134 57.68 -5.56 17.75
CA LEU A 134 57.81 -6.92 18.29
C LEU A 134 57.55 -6.96 19.80
N LEU A 135 58.04 -5.97 20.55
CA LEU A 135 57.80 -5.83 21.99
C LEU A 135 56.32 -5.55 22.30
N GLU A 136 55.70 -4.64 21.55
CA GLU A 136 54.27 -4.31 21.68
C GLU A 136 53.38 -5.50 21.33
N ALA A 137 53.67 -6.21 20.23
CA ALA A 137 52.91 -7.38 19.81
C ALA A 137 52.89 -8.47 20.89
N ASN A 138 54.01 -8.73 21.58
CA ASN A 138 54.03 -9.69 22.68
C ASN A 138 53.19 -9.19 23.86
N ARG A 139 53.37 -7.92 24.28
CA ARG A 139 52.61 -7.34 25.39
C ARG A 139 51.11 -7.38 25.14
N ASP A 140 50.69 -7.07 23.92
CA ASP A 140 49.29 -7.07 23.53
C ASP A 140 48.73 -8.49 23.44
N ASN A 141 49.49 -9.44 22.87
CA ASN A 141 49.10 -10.85 22.89
C ASN A 141 48.94 -11.40 24.32
N GLN A 142 49.82 -11.06 25.25
CA GLN A 142 49.70 -11.47 26.65
C GLN A 142 48.45 -10.86 27.33
N LYS A 143 48.17 -9.58 27.08
CA LYS A 143 46.96 -8.92 27.59
C LYS A 143 45.70 -9.55 27.01
N HIS A 144 45.67 -9.78 25.70
CA HIS A 144 44.57 -10.45 25.02
C HIS A 144 44.35 -11.87 25.54
N TYR A 145 45.42 -12.66 25.71
CA TYR A 145 45.35 -13.99 26.32
C TYR A 145 44.75 -13.94 27.72
N ALA A 146 45.23 -13.03 28.59
CA ALA A 146 44.73 -12.91 29.95
C ALA A 146 43.24 -12.51 30.00
N ALA A 147 42.82 -11.59 29.13
CA ALA A 147 41.42 -11.19 29.01
C ALA A 147 40.54 -12.36 28.54
N LEU A 148 40.91 -13.00 27.43
CA LEU A 148 40.18 -14.15 26.87
C LEU A 148 40.13 -15.34 27.84
N SER A 149 41.22 -15.61 28.56
CA SER A 149 41.28 -16.68 29.55
C SER A 149 40.32 -16.42 30.71
N LYS A 150 40.25 -15.17 31.20
CA LYS A 150 39.28 -14.77 32.24
C LYS A 150 37.85 -14.94 31.75
N ASP A 151 37.54 -14.47 30.54
CA ASP A 151 36.20 -14.56 29.96
C ASP A 151 35.79 -16.02 29.75
N TYR A 152 36.71 -16.86 29.25
CA TYR A 152 36.51 -18.30 29.11
C TYR A 152 36.25 -18.97 30.47
N GLN A 153 37.02 -18.66 31.51
CA GLN A 153 36.80 -19.24 32.85
C GLN A 153 35.42 -18.86 33.41
N GLN A 154 35.00 -17.60 33.23
CA GLN A 154 33.67 -17.16 33.65
C GLN A 154 32.57 -17.87 32.86
N LEU A 155 32.73 -18.00 31.54
CA LEU A 155 31.79 -18.67 30.66
C LEU A 155 31.66 -20.15 31.01
N ARG A 156 32.79 -20.85 31.16
CA ARG A 156 32.85 -22.25 31.57
C ARG A 156 32.19 -22.46 32.92
N LYS A 157 32.47 -21.61 33.92
CA LYS A 157 31.81 -21.69 35.22
C LYS A 157 30.29 -21.53 35.10
N LYS A 158 29.83 -20.58 34.29
CA LYS A 158 28.40 -20.36 34.03
C LYS A 158 27.76 -21.60 33.40
N ILE A 159 28.35 -22.12 32.32
CA ILE A 159 27.87 -23.32 31.61
C ILE A 159 27.77 -24.51 32.55
N LEU A 160 28.80 -24.78 33.34
CA LEU A 160 28.82 -25.90 34.29
C LEU A 160 27.80 -25.72 35.42
N SER A 161 27.58 -24.49 35.90
CA SER A 161 26.60 -24.21 36.96
C SER A 161 25.15 -24.28 36.48
N GLN A 162 24.92 -24.05 35.19
CA GLN A 162 23.60 -24.04 34.55
C GLN A 162 23.47 -25.16 33.52
N SER A 163 24.20 -26.28 33.69
CA SER A 163 24.28 -27.37 32.70
C SER A 163 22.89 -27.93 32.34
N PHE A 164 21.98 -27.95 33.30
CA PHE A 164 20.58 -28.36 33.10
C PHE A 164 19.83 -27.50 32.07
N ASN A 165 20.12 -26.20 32.00
CA ASN A 165 19.42 -25.25 31.12
C ASN A 165 19.80 -25.43 29.64
N TYR A 166 20.91 -26.12 29.35
CA TYR A 166 21.39 -26.40 28.00
C TYR A 166 20.99 -27.79 27.51
N GLY A 167 20.36 -28.60 28.38
CA GLY A 167 19.78 -29.87 28.00
C GLY A 167 20.76 -30.81 27.32
N ASN A 168 20.33 -31.37 26.19
CA ASN A 168 21.11 -32.33 25.41
C ASN A 168 22.15 -31.66 24.48
N ALA A 169 22.18 -30.32 24.41
CA ALA A 169 23.22 -29.58 23.69
C ALA A 169 24.49 -29.38 24.53
N ILE A 170 24.45 -29.73 25.83
CA ILE A 170 25.60 -29.57 26.74
C ILE A 170 26.82 -30.35 26.27
N ASP A 171 26.64 -31.56 25.73
CA ASP A 171 27.75 -32.41 25.27
C ASP A 171 28.55 -31.74 24.15
N GLN A 172 27.84 -31.12 23.20
CA GLN A 172 28.48 -30.39 22.09
C GLN A 172 29.13 -29.08 22.57
N ILE A 173 28.49 -28.38 23.52
CA ILE A 173 29.07 -27.19 24.16
C ILE A 173 30.35 -27.56 24.93
N GLU A 174 30.38 -28.70 25.61
CA GLU A 174 31.56 -29.21 26.31
C GLU A 174 32.69 -29.56 25.33
N GLU A 175 32.38 -30.13 24.16
CA GLU A 175 33.35 -30.37 23.09
C GLU A 175 33.93 -29.06 22.53
N ASP A 176 33.09 -28.04 22.35
CA ASP A 176 33.53 -26.69 21.95
C ASP A 176 34.43 -26.04 23.00
N LEU A 177 34.09 -26.19 24.29
CA LEU A 177 34.94 -25.74 25.40
C LEU A 177 36.29 -26.51 25.44
N ALA A 178 36.29 -27.81 25.19
CA ALA A 178 37.51 -28.62 25.12
C ALA A 178 38.39 -28.19 23.94
N THR A 179 37.78 -27.87 22.80
CA THR A 179 38.48 -27.32 21.63
C THR A 179 39.09 -25.95 21.93
N LEU A 180 38.36 -25.09 22.66
CA LEU A 180 38.87 -23.79 23.12
C LEU A 180 40.06 -23.96 24.07
N GLU A 181 39.99 -24.90 25.02
CA GLU A 181 41.11 -25.22 25.92
C GLU A 181 42.37 -25.63 25.13
N SER A 182 42.19 -26.48 24.11
CA SER A 182 43.28 -26.87 23.20
C SER A 182 43.83 -25.68 22.39
N ASP A 183 42.97 -24.81 21.88
CA ASP A 183 43.37 -23.58 21.18
C ASP A 183 44.15 -22.65 22.16
N PHE A 184 43.74 -22.52 23.43
CA PHE A 184 44.47 -21.75 24.46
C PHE A 184 45.84 -22.36 24.77
N GLN A 185 45.95 -23.68 24.86
CA GLN A 185 47.24 -24.34 25.07
C GLN A 185 48.16 -24.14 23.87
N THR A 186 47.61 -24.17 22.66
CA THR A 186 48.36 -23.89 21.42
C THR A 186 48.85 -22.44 21.39
N ALA A 187 48.01 -21.46 21.76
CA ALA A 187 48.42 -20.07 21.88
C ALA A 187 49.52 -19.86 22.94
N LYS A 188 49.43 -20.57 24.07
CA LYS A 188 50.45 -20.54 25.13
C LYS A 188 51.78 -21.14 24.67
N ASN A 189 51.74 -22.28 23.97
CA ASN A 189 52.94 -22.91 23.40
C ASN A 189 53.58 -22.00 22.35
N LEU A 190 52.81 -21.49 21.39
CA LEU A 190 53.32 -20.55 20.36
C LEU A 190 53.89 -19.26 20.99
N SER A 191 53.28 -18.76 22.06
CA SER A 191 53.79 -17.60 22.78
C SER A 191 55.05 -17.91 23.61
N GLY A 192 55.18 -19.13 24.14
CA GLY A 192 56.36 -19.59 24.86
C GLY A 192 57.52 -19.91 23.92
N GLU A 193 57.22 -20.45 22.75
CA GLU A 193 58.16 -20.62 21.64
C GLU A 193 58.49 -19.28 20.97
N GLY A 194 57.71 -18.22 21.20
CA GLY A 194 57.95 -16.86 20.71
C GLY A 194 57.56 -16.60 19.25
N ASP A 195 56.65 -17.39 18.70
CA ASP A 195 55.96 -17.07 17.44
C ASP A 195 54.72 -16.20 17.73
N HIS A 196 54.94 -14.89 17.83
CA HIS A 196 53.90 -13.94 18.21
C HIS A 196 52.86 -13.67 17.11
N GLU A 197 53.21 -13.90 15.83
CA GLU A 197 52.29 -13.70 14.72
C GLU A 197 51.24 -14.83 14.68
N GLU A 198 51.68 -16.08 14.79
CA GLU A 198 50.77 -17.23 14.84
C GLU A 198 49.97 -17.27 16.15
N ALA A 199 50.59 -16.93 17.28
CA ALA A 199 49.86 -16.79 18.55
C ALA A 199 48.70 -15.79 18.44
N LYS A 200 48.90 -14.66 17.74
CA LYS A 200 47.83 -13.67 17.52
C LYS A 200 46.67 -14.24 16.70
N LYS A 201 46.95 -15.01 15.64
CA LYS A 201 45.91 -15.66 14.82
C LYS A 201 45.07 -16.63 15.64
N VAL A 202 45.73 -17.44 16.47
CA VAL A 202 45.03 -18.37 17.38
C VAL A 202 44.20 -17.60 18.41
N LEU A 203 44.72 -16.51 18.98
CA LEU A 203 43.96 -15.65 19.89
C LEU A 203 42.71 -15.04 19.23
N THR A 204 42.81 -14.57 17.99
CA THR A 204 41.64 -14.06 17.25
C THR A 204 40.62 -15.16 16.96
N LYS A 205 41.07 -16.38 16.65
CA LYS A 205 40.18 -17.55 16.50
C LYS A 205 39.45 -17.87 17.81
N ILE A 206 40.16 -17.85 18.94
CA ILE A 206 39.58 -18.03 20.28
C ILE A 206 38.54 -16.94 20.56
N ASP A 207 38.88 -15.68 20.33
CA ASP A 207 37.98 -14.54 20.55
C ASP A 207 36.69 -14.66 19.73
N THR A 208 36.81 -15.03 18.45
CA THR A 208 35.67 -15.23 17.56
C THR A 208 34.75 -16.34 18.06
N LYS A 209 35.32 -17.50 18.41
CA LYS A 209 34.57 -18.65 18.95
C LYS A 209 33.95 -18.36 20.32
N LEU A 210 34.67 -17.64 21.18
CA LEU A 210 34.18 -17.27 22.51
C LEU A 210 33.01 -16.29 22.40
N THR A 211 33.10 -15.35 21.47
CA THR A 211 32.03 -14.40 21.17
C THR A 211 30.81 -15.10 20.59
N SER A 212 30.97 -16.00 19.62
CA SER A 212 29.84 -16.77 19.07
C SER A 212 29.18 -17.61 20.16
N LEU A 213 29.96 -18.36 20.94
CA LEU A 213 29.43 -19.16 22.05
C LEU A 213 28.66 -18.30 23.06
N LYS A 214 29.17 -17.11 23.39
CA LYS A 214 28.49 -16.18 24.31
C LYS A 214 27.15 -15.66 23.77
N THR A 215 27.05 -15.45 22.45
CA THR A 215 25.80 -15.04 21.78
C THR A 215 24.82 -16.19 21.62
N ASP A 216 25.34 -17.40 21.44
CA ASP A 216 24.55 -18.60 21.15
C ASP A 216 23.96 -19.23 22.41
N LEU A 217 24.65 -19.16 23.55
CA LEU A 217 24.19 -19.76 24.82
C LEU A 217 22.79 -19.28 25.26
N PRO A 218 22.45 -17.97 25.27
CA PRO A 218 21.09 -17.53 25.60
C PRO A 218 20.04 -18.04 24.60
N LYS A 219 20.40 -18.17 23.32
CA LYS A 219 19.49 -18.71 22.30
C LYS A 219 19.23 -20.20 22.52
N ILE A 220 20.28 -20.97 22.82
CA ILE A 220 20.19 -22.40 23.13
C ILE A 220 19.30 -22.61 24.35
N GLU A 221 19.49 -21.83 25.42
CA GLU A 221 18.66 -21.89 26.62
C GLU A 221 17.18 -21.62 26.30
N ASN A 222 16.88 -20.59 25.52
CA ASN A 222 15.50 -20.29 25.10
C ASN A 222 14.91 -21.41 24.23
N PHE A 223 15.66 -21.89 23.23
CA PHE A 223 15.19 -22.97 22.34
C PHE A 223 14.98 -24.28 23.07
N ASP A 224 15.82 -24.63 24.06
CA ASP A 224 15.62 -25.83 24.89
C ASP A 224 14.35 -25.71 25.75
N GLN A 225 14.11 -24.54 26.35
CA GLN A 225 12.89 -24.27 27.12
C GLN A 225 11.63 -24.37 26.24
N GLU A 226 11.67 -23.79 25.04
CA GLU A 226 10.56 -23.85 24.08
C GLU A 226 10.28 -25.30 23.66
N LEU A 227 11.31 -26.07 23.30
CA LEU A 227 11.17 -27.44 22.80
C LEU A 227 10.82 -28.47 23.87
N LYS A 228 11.23 -28.26 25.13
CA LYS A 228 10.94 -29.20 26.23
C LYS A 228 9.65 -28.92 26.97
N ASN A 229 9.34 -27.65 27.20
CA ASN A 229 8.22 -27.27 28.04
C ASN A 229 7.12 -26.63 27.20
N VAL A 230 7.40 -25.50 26.54
CA VAL A 230 6.36 -24.67 25.91
C VAL A 230 5.59 -25.43 24.83
N PHE A 231 6.26 -25.94 23.79
CA PHE A 231 5.56 -26.62 22.70
C PHE A 231 4.89 -27.92 23.15
N PRO A 232 5.54 -28.81 23.93
CA PRO A 232 4.86 -30.01 24.43
C PRO A 232 3.64 -29.69 25.30
N ASP A 233 3.71 -28.68 26.16
CA ASP A 233 2.59 -28.26 27.01
C ASP A 233 1.45 -27.68 26.17
N GLN A 234 1.74 -26.81 25.20
CA GLN A 234 0.76 -26.28 24.25
C GLN A 234 0.11 -27.39 23.42
N LEU A 235 0.89 -28.35 22.92
CA LEU A 235 0.36 -29.49 22.15
C LEU A 235 -0.49 -30.42 23.02
N ASN A 236 -0.16 -30.58 24.30
CA ASN A 236 -0.97 -31.33 25.26
C ASN A 236 -2.26 -30.59 25.60
N GLU A 237 -2.19 -29.28 25.82
CA GLU A 237 -3.35 -28.42 26.02
C GLU A 237 -4.28 -28.50 24.80
N LEU A 238 -3.78 -28.26 23.59
CA LEU A 238 -4.53 -28.37 22.34
C LEU A 238 -5.16 -29.75 22.18
N SER A 239 -4.43 -30.82 22.49
CA SER A 239 -4.98 -32.19 22.42
C SER A 239 -6.11 -32.40 23.43
N ASN A 240 -5.97 -31.89 24.66
CA ASN A 240 -6.99 -31.99 25.70
C ASN A 240 -8.23 -31.15 25.37
N THR A 241 -8.03 -29.91 24.93
CA THR A 241 -9.09 -29.00 24.46
C THR A 241 -9.83 -29.62 23.29
N TYR A 242 -9.11 -30.14 22.29
CA TYR A 242 -9.73 -30.84 21.16
C TYR A 242 -10.53 -32.07 21.61
N ARG A 243 -10.02 -32.88 22.54
CA ARG A 243 -10.78 -34.01 23.09
C ARG A 243 -12.03 -33.57 23.85
N GLN A 244 -11.98 -32.46 24.59
CA GLN A 244 -13.16 -31.89 25.24
C GLN A 244 -14.16 -31.39 24.20
N MET A 245 -13.70 -30.68 23.18
CA MET A 245 -14.53 -30.23 22.05
C MET A 245 -15.18 -31.42 21.31
N VAL A 246 -14.46 -32.51 21.05
CA VAL A 246 -15.07 -33.71 20.45
C VAL A 246 -16.14 -34.32 21.36
N LYS A 247 -15.93 -34.36 22.69
CA LYS A 247 -16.95 -34.82 23.65
C LYS A 247 -18.17 -33.90 23.67
N ASP A 248 -17.94 -32.60 23.54
CA ASP A 248 -18.96 -31.58 23.48
C ASP A 248 -19.63 -31.47 22.09
N LYS A 249 -19.38 -32.45 21.21
CA LYS A 249 -19.93 -32.58 19.84
C LYS A 249 -19.48 -31.51 18.84
N TYR A 250 -18.29 -30.95 18.99
CA TYR A 250 -17.70 -30.11 17.95
C TYR A 250 -17.03 -30.98 16.89
N LYS A 251 -17.36 -30.73 15.62
CA LYS A 251 -16.69 -31.35 14.47
C LYS A 251 -15.85 -30.33 13.72
N ILE A 252 -14.58 -30.65 13.52
CA ILE A 252 -13.62 -29.82 12.78
C ILE A 252 -13.23 -30.60 11.54
N THR A 253 -13.56 -30.07 10.37
CA THR A 253 -13.34 -30.77 9.08
C THR A 253 -12.22 -30.12 8.26
N GLU A 254 -11.81 -28.90 8.62
CA GLU A 254 -10.80 -28.13 7.86
C GLU A 254 -9.39 -28.73 7.98
N VAL A 255 -9.07 -29.35 9.13
CA VAL A 255 -7.76 -29.95 9.41
C VAL A 255 -7.96 -31.17 10.31
N ASP A 256 -7.23 -32.26 10.04
CA ASP A 256 -7.08 -33.34 11.01
C ASP A 256 -6.15 -32.86 12.14
N VAL A 257 -6.76 -32.32 13.18
CA VAL A 257 -6.06 -31.75 14.35
C VAL A 257 -5.19 -32.80 15.03
N LEU A 258 -5.56 -34.09 15.02
CA LEU A 258 -4.78 -35.15 15.66
C LEU A 258 -3.56 -35.53 14.83
N GLU A 259 -3.70 -35.62 13.51
CA GLU A 259 -2.58 -35.86 12.61
C GLU A 259 -1.58 -34.69 12.64
N GLU A 260 -2.07 -33.45 12.65
CA GLU A 260 -1.23 -32.26 12.72
C GLU A 260 -0.52 -32.13 14.08
N ILE A 261 -1.20 -32.44 15.21
CA ILE A 261 -0.52 -32.51 16.51
C ILE A 261 0.57 -33.57 16.51
N LYS A 262 0.35 -34.71 15.85
CA LYS A 262 1.37 -35.76 15.74
C LYS A 262 2.56 -35.30 14.89
N SER A 263 2.31 -34.66 13.75
CA SER A 263 3.36 -34.12 12.87
C SER A 263 4.19 -33.05 13.60
N LEU A 264 3.54 -32.18 14.38
CA LEU A 264 4.20 -31.17 15.22
C LEU A 264 5.06 -31.78 16.31
N ARG A 265 4.61 -32.88 16.96
CA ARG A 265 5.43 -33.61 17.95
C ARG A 265 6.68 -34.21 17.30
N GLU A 266 6.53 -34.82 16.13
CA GLU A 266 7.65 -35.37 15.36
C GLU A 266 8.64 -34.27 14.96
N LEU A 267 8.14 -33.11 14.52
CA LEU A 267 8.97 -31.95 14.17
C LEU A 267 9.69 -31.36 15.39
N VAL A 268 9.03 -31.27 16.55
CA VAL A 268 9.66 -30.86 17.82
C VAL A 268 10.77 -31.82 18.21
N ASP A 269 10.57 -33.13 18.05
CA ASP A 269 11.61 -34.12 18.34
C ASP A 269 12.75 -34.11 17.32
N GLU A 270 12.50 -33.80 16.05
CA GLU A 270 13.56 -33.53 15.07
C GLU A 270 14.34 -32.27 15.45
N ASN A 271 13.65 -31.18 15.83
CA ASN A 271 14.28 -29.93 16.24
C ASN A 271 15.17 -30.12 17.46
N LYS A 272 14.76 -30.94 18.44
CA LYS A 272 15.63 -31.32 19.57
C LYS A 272 16.92 -31.98 19.10
N LYS A 273 16.86 -32.89 18.11
CA LYS A 273 18.07 -33.51 17.53
C LYS A 273 18.94 -32.49 16.78
N SER A 274 18.33 -31.52 16.10
CA SER A 274 19.05 -30.43 15.45
C SER A 274 19.70 -29.47 16.46
N LEU A 275 19.05 -29.22 17.60
CA LEU A 275 19.61 -28.44 18.71
C LEU A 275 20.81 -29.13 19.34
N ASN A 276 20.78 -30.46 19.48
CA ASN A 276 21.94 -31.24 19.95
C ASN A 276 23.17 -31.07 19.04
N LYS A 277 22.96 -30.78 17.74
CA LYS A 277 24.03 -30.53 16.76
C LYS A 277 24.44 -29.05 16.66
N LEU A 278 23.90 -28.18 17.52
CA LEU A 278 24.12 -26.73 17.50
C LEU A 278 23.77 -26.04 16.15
N ASP A 279 22.84 -26.59 15.38
CA ASP A 279 22.35 -25.94 14.14
C ASP A 279 21.26 -24.90 14.48
N LEU A 280 21.70 -23.77 15.04
CA LEU A 280 20.80 -22.73 15.57
C LEU A 280 19.92 -22.10 14.49
N ALA A 281 20.43 -21.97 13.27
CA ALA A 281 19.67 -21.37 12.16
C ALA A 281 18.52 -22.28 11.72
N LYS A 282 18.74 -23.61 11.65
CA LYS A 282 17.67 -24.56 11.37
C LYS A 282 16.66 -24.61 12.52
N VAL A 283 17.13 -24.64 13.77
CA VAL A 283 16.25 -24.67 14.96
C VAL A 283 15.37 -23.43 15.03
N GLU A 284 15.91 -22.24 14.81
CA GLU A 284 15.13 -20.99 14.84
C GLU A 284 14.01 -20.99 13.78
N LYS A 285 14.32 -21.42 12.56
CA LYS A 285 13.33 -21.52 11.47
C LYS A 285 12.23 -22.52 11.82
N SER A 286 12.61 -23.70 12.29
CA SER A 286 11.66 -24.77 12.59
C SER A 286 10.83 -24.46 13.85
N ASN A 287 11.38 -23.79 14.87
CA ASN A 287 10.61 -23.30 16.01
C ASN A 287 9.55 -22.28 15.58
N LYS A 288 9.90 -21.36 14.67
CA LYS A 288 8.93 -20.41 14.12
C LYS A 288 7.82 -21.10 13.32
N GLU A 289 8.16 -22.14 12.57
CA GLU A 289 7.17 -22.96 11.85
C GLU A 289 6.23 -23.69 12.82
N VAL A 290 6.77 -24.32 13.86
CA VAL A 290 5.99 -24.97 14.93
C VAL A 290 5.05 -23.97 15.60
N SER A 291 5.55 -22.79 15.99
CA SER A 291 4.72 -21.74 16.60
C SER A 291 3.59 -21.32 15.67
N THR A 292 3.88 -21.04 14.40
CA THR A 292 2.86 -20.58 13.44
C THR A 292 1.75 -21.62 13.23
N ARG A 293 2.13 -22.90 13.17
CA ARG A 293 1.18 -24.01 13.04
C ARG A 293 0.35 -24.18 14.33
N ILE A 294 0.97 -24.08 15.51
CA ILE A 294 0.26 -24.10 16.80
C ILE A 294 -0.76 -22.95 16.87
N ASP A 295 -0.36 -21.73 16.51
CA ASP A 295 -1.24 -20.56 16.49
C ASP A 295 -2.44 -20.78 15.55
N SER A 296 -2.20 -21.34 14.36
CA SER A 296 -3.27 -21.67 13.41
C SER A 296 -4.27 -22.69 13.95
N LEU A 297 -3.81 -23.67 14.74
CA LEU A 297 -4.70 -24.62 15.40
C LEU A 297 -5.54 -23.93 16.47
N TYR A 298 -4.94 -23.06 17.29
CA TYR A 298 -5.69 -22.26 18.26
C TYR A 298 -6.75 -21.38 17.58
N ASP A 299 -6.43 -20.77 16.44
CA ASP A 299 -7.39 -19.95 15.69
C ASP A 299 -8.58 -20.76 15.20
N ILE A 300 -8.36 -21.96 14.64
CA ILE A 300 -9.42 -22.86 14.20
C ILE A 300 -10.30 -23.26 15.38
N LEU A 301 -9.70 -23.71 16.50
CA LEU A 301 -10.46 -24.08 17.70
C LEU A 301 -11.26 -22.91 18.27
N THR A 302 -10.66 -21.71 18.29
CA THR A 302 -11.30 -20.50 18.82
C THR A 302 -12.48 -20.07 17.96
N LYS A 303 -12.38 -20.17 16.63
CA LYS A 303 -13.51 -19.90 15.72
C LYS A 303 -14.68 -20.82 16.02
N GLU A 304 -14.44 -22.13 16.13
CA GLU A 304 -15.50 -23.08 16.45
C GLU A 304 -16.10 -22.85 17.84
N PHE A 305 -15.26 -22.54 18.83
CA PHE A 305 -15.72 -22.23 20.18
C PHE A 305 -16.61 -20.98 20.23
N LYS A 306 -16.29 -19.94 19.45
CA LYS A 306 -17.10 -18.71 19.37
C LYS A 306 -18.39 -18.90 18.58
N ALA A 307 -18.37 -19.74 17.55
CA ALA A 307 -19.52 -19.98 16.69
C ALA A 307 -20.66 -20.72 17.41
N ARG A 308 -20.37 -21.60 18.36
CA ARG A 308 -21.42 -22.37 19.06
C ARG A 308 -22.41 -21.51 19.85
N PRO A 309 -21.99 -20.59 20.75
CA PRO A 309 -22.93 -19.72 21.44
C PRO A 309 -23.79 -18.88 20.49
N PHE A 310 -23.25 -18.51 19.32
CA PHE A 310 -24.03 -17.82 18.29
C PHE A 310 -25.12 -18.72 17.72
N VAL A 311 -24.78 -19.96 17.36
CA VAL A 311 -25.70 -20.95 16.82
C VAL A 311 -26.79 -21.29 17.86
N ASP A 312 -26.41 -21.63 19.08
CA ASP A 312 -27.33 -22.06 20.15
C ASP A 312 -28.34 -20.94 20.53
N ASN A 313 -27.89 -19.68 20.61
CA ASN A 313 -28.77 -18.57 21.02
C ASN A 313 -29.65 -18.01 19.90
N ASN A 314 -29.27 -18.22 18.64
CA ASN A 314 -29.98 -17.63 17.50
C ASN A 314 -30.84 -18.64 16.74
N GLN A 315 -30.71 -19.95 17.03
CA GLN A 315 -31.53 -20.99 16.41
C GLN A 315 -33.03 -20.69 16.52
N ASP A 316 -33.53 -20.41 17.74
CA ASP A 316 -34.95 -20.10 17.98
C ASP A 316 -35.41 -18.84 17.24
N LYS A 317 -34.55 -17.82 17.17
CA LYS A 317 -34.86 -16.56 16.47
C LYS A 317 -34.94 -16.76 14.97
N ILE A 318 -34.03 -17.55 14.40
CA ILE A 318 -34.00 -17.85 12.96
C ILE A 318 -35.25 -18.65 12.58
N VAL A 319 -35.67 -19.62 13.40
CA VAL A 319 -36.95 -20.35 13.18
C VAL A 319 -38.13 -19.38 13.12
N GLN A 320 -38.21 -18.41 14.03
CA GLN A 320 -39.29 -17.42 14.02
C GLN A 320 -39.26 -16.53 12.76
N ILE A 321 -38.07 -16.04 12.37
CA ILE A 321 -37.90 -15.20 11.17
C ILE A 321 -38.27 -15.97 9.91
N LEU A 322 -37.79 -17.21 9.78
CA LEU A 322 -38.08 -18.09 8.66
C LEU A 322 -39.56 -18.45 8.55
N SER A 323 -40.22 -18.72 9.69
CA SER A 323 -41.67 -18.97 9.73
C SER A 323 -42.46 -17.73 9.32
N HIS A 324 -42.10 -16.55 9.84
CA HIS A 324 -42.71 -15.29 9.45
C HIS A 324 -42.54 -15.03 7.94
N MET A 325 -41.33 -15.18 7.41
CA MET A 325 -41.04 -14.97 6.00
C MET A 325 -41.79 -15.95 5.11
N SER A 326 -41.84 -17.23 5.48
CA SER A 326 -42.58 -18.24 4.73
C SER A 326 -44.08 -17.92 4.67
N ASN A 327 -44.66 -17.48 5.80
CA ASN A 327 -46.05 -17.07 5.85
C ASN A 327 -46.32 -15.81 5.02
N ALA A 328 -45.46 -14.79 5.13
CA ALA A 328 -45.55 -13.57 4.34
C ALA A 328 -45.48 -13.86 2.83
N SER A 329 -44.52 -14.68 2.41
CA SER A 329 -44.36 -15.10 1.01
C SER A 329 -45.57 -15.87 0.49
N ASN A 330 -46.14 -16.78 1.30
CA ASN A 330 -47.37 -17.49 0.95
C ASN A 330 -48.57 -16.54 0.80
N GLN A 331 -48.71 -15.56 1.70
CA GLN A 331 -49.77 -14.56 1.64
C GLN A 331 -49.61 -13.65 0.42
N LEU A 332 -48.38 -13.23 0.09
CA LEU A 332 -48.09 -12.42 -1.09
C LEU A 332 -48.49 -13.18 -2.37
N VAL A 333 -48.06 -14.43 -2.53
CA VAL A 333 -48.45 -15.24 -3.70
C VAL A 333 -49.97 -15.37 -3.79
N ALA A 334 -50.66 -15.67 -2.68
CA ALA A 334 -52.13 -15.78 -2.70
C ALA A 334 -52.82 -14.45 -3.06
N LYS A 335 -52.30 -13.33 -2.56
CA LYS A 335 -52.79 -11.99 -2.89
C LYS A 335 -52.57 -11.66 -4.36
N LEU A 336 -51.37 -11.94 -4.90
CA LEU A 336 -51.06 -11.73 -6.32
C LEU A 336 -51.89 -12.65 -7.23
N GLU A 337 -52.14 -13.90 -6.84
CA GLU A 337 -53.03 -14.80 -7.57
C GLU A 337 -54.48 -14.31 -7.58
N HIS A 338 -54.94 -13.68 -6.50
CA HIS A 338 -56.25 -13.05 -6.46
C HIS A 338 -56.31 -11.80 -7.34
N VAL A 339 -55.26 -10.99 -7.32
CA VAL A 339 -55.14 -9.77 -8.14
C VAL A 339 -55.04 -10.13 -9.63
N ASP A 340 -54.32 -11.18 -10.02
CA ASP A 340 -54.24 -11.67 -11.41
C ASP A 340 -55.60 -12.05 -12.01
N GLN A 341 -56.61 -12.33 -11.16
CA GLN A 341 -57.97 -12.60 -11.64
C GLN A 341 -58.63 -11.37 -12.24
N SER A 342 -58.31 -10.17 -11.72
CA SER A 342 -58.94 -8.90 -12.08
C SER A 342 -58.00 -7.95 -12.84
N TYR A 343 -56.68 -8.09 -12.66
CA TYR A 343 -55.67 -7.22 -13.27
C TYR A 343 -54.63 -8.04 -14.04
N GLU A 344 -54.15 -7.50 -15.16
CA GLU A 344 -53.04 -8.10 -15.89
C GLU A 344 -51.70 -7.68 -15.26
N LEU A 345 -50.97 -8.66 -14.72
CA LEU A 345 -49.63 -8.46 -14.16
C LEU A 345 -48.58 -8.51 -15.29
N THR A 346 -48.11 -7.34 -15.73
CA THR A 346 -47.29 -7.16 -16.95
C THR A 346 -45.81 -7.47 -16.76
N HIS A 347 -45.27 -7.43 -15.53
CA HIS A 347 -43.84 -7.59 -15.28
C HIS A 347 -43.44 -8.96 -14.72
N GLY A 348 -44.37 -9.92 -14.67
CA GLY A 348 -44.08 -11.26 -14.15
C GLY A 348 -43.94 -11.30 -12.63
N GLU A 349 -44.58 -10.38 -11.94
CA GLU A 349 -44.63 -10.24 -10.48
C GLU A 349 -45.01 -11.54 -9.79
N LEU A 350 -45.95 -12.30 -10.38
CA LEU A 350 -46.36 -13.61 -9.88
C LEU A 350 -45.25 -14.66 -10.01
N ALA A 351 -44.47 -14.63 -11.09
CA ALA A 351 -43.33 -15.53 -11.28
C ALA A 351 -42.19 -15.19 -10.30
N GLU A 352 -41.91 -13.89 -10.12
CA GLU A 352 -40.94 -13.39 -9.13
C GLU A 352 -41.35 -13.82 -7.71
N ALA A 353 -42.61 -13.60 -7.31
CA ALA A 353 -43.10 -13.99 -6.00
C ALA A 353 -43.05 -15.52 -5.77
N ARG A 354 -43.39 -16.33 -6.78
CA ARG A 354 -43.24 -17.80 -6.70
C ARG A 354 -41.77 -18.23 -6.57
N GLN A 355 -40.86 -17.53 -7.24
CA GLN A 355 -39.43 -17.78 -7.10
C GLN A 355 -38.94 -17.42 -5.69
N LEU A 356 -39.34 -16.26 -5.14
CA LEU A 356 -39.01 -15.85 -3.78
C LEU A 356 -39.51 -16.88 -2.75
N LYS A 357 -40.76 -17.33 -2.87
CA LYS A 357 -41.32 -18.41 -2.06
C LYS A 357 -40.49 -19.70 -2.15
N SER A 358 -40.07 -20.09 -3.35
CA SER A 358 -39.21 -21.27 -3.52
C SER A 358 -37.85 -21.08 -2.87
N GLN A 359 -37.27 -19.87 -2.90
CA GLN A 359 -36.00 -19.58 -2.25
C GLN A 359 -36.12 -19.67 -0.72
N VAL A 360 -37.16 -19.07 -0.14
CA VAL A 360 -37.44 -19.15 1.31
C VAL A 360 -37.66 -20.62 1.73
N SER A 361 -38.36 -21.41 0.93
CA SER A 361 -38.57 -22.85 1.21
C SER A 361 -37.26 -23.66 1.17
N ARG A 362 -36.36 -23.36 0.22
CA ARG A 362 -35.03 -23.98 0.18
C ARG A 362 -34.19 -23.59 1.40
N MET A 363 -34.20 -22.32 1.78
CA MET A 363 -33.52 -21.83 2.98
C MET A 363 -34.03 -22.51 4.26
N ASN A 364 -35.35 -22.76 4.36
CA ASN A 364 -35.93 -23.55 5.46
C ASN A 364 -35.40 -24.98 5.47
N ALA A 365 -35.40 -25.66 4.31
CA ALA A 365 -34.91 -27.03 4.22
C ALA A 365 -33.41 -27.12 4.55
N ASP A 366 -32.61 -26.17 4.08
CA ASP A 366 -31.18 -26.08 4.37
C ASP A 366 -30.94 -25.83 5.88
N PHE A 367 -31.75 -24.97 6.50
CA PHE A 367 -31.71 -24.72 7.94
C PHE A 367 -32.10 -25.97 8.75
N ASP A 368 -33.12 -26.72 8.34
CA ASP A 368 -33.52 -27.98 8.99
C ASP A 368 -32.40 -29.04 8.90
N VAL A 369 -31.73 -29.12 7.74
CA VAL A 369 -30.56 -29.99 7.53
C VAL A 369 -29.40 -29.58 8.43
N ASP A 370 -29.14 -28.28 8.57
CA ASP A 370 -28.09 -27.78 9.47
C ASP A 370 -28.45 -28.04 10.95
N CYS A 371 -29.72 -27.90 11.34
CA CYS A 371 -30.20 -28.26 12.68
C CYS A 371 -30.05 -29.76 12.98
N GLN A 372 -30.35 -30.63 12.00
CA GLN A 372 -30.13 -32.08 12.13
C GLN A 372 -28.64 -32.38 12.31
N LYS A 373 -27.76 -31.78 11.50
CA LYS A 373 -26.30 -31.94 11.64
C LYS A 373 -25.80 -31.49 13.02
N ILE A 374 -26.35 -30.41 13.58
CA ILE A 374 -26.02 -29.97 14.94
C ILE A 374 -26.49 -31.01 15.97
N ALA A 375 -27.71 -31.53 15.84
CA ALA A 375 -28.26 -32.53 16.75
C ALA A 375 -27.44 -33.84 16.75
N ASP A 376 -27.04 -34.28 15.54
CA ASP A 376 -26.20 -35.45 15.32
C ASP A 376 -24.76 -35.24 15.80
N GLY A 377 -24.34 -33.98 16.05
CA GLY A 377 -22.98 -33.62 16.45
C GLY A 377 -21.97 -33.64 15.29
N ASP A 378 -22.48 -33.60 14.06
CA ASP A 378 -21.71 -33.65 12.82
C ASP A 378 -21.62 -32.27 12.11
N GLY A 379 -22.20 -31.22 12.69
CA GLY A 379 -22.16 -29.86 12.17
C GLY A 379 -20.86 -29.12 12.51
N VAL A 380 -20.25 -28.48 11.52
CA VAL A 380 -19.17 -27.50 11.71
C VAL A 380 -19.80 -26.15 12.06
N TYR A 381 -19.62 -25.67 13.29
CA TYR A 381 -20.36 -24.51 13.80
C TYR A 381 -19.98 -23.22 13.06
N SER A 382 -18.70 -23.02 12.75
CA SER A 382 -18.26 -21.80 12.03
C SER A 382 -18.83 -21.69 10.61
N GLN A 383 -18.98 -22.82 9.91
CA GLN A 383 -19.57 -22.85 8.57
C GLN A 383 -21.08 -22.59 8.64
N ILE A 384 -21.75 -23.17 9.63
CA ILE A 384 -23.18 -22.96 9.85
C ILE A 384 -23.46 -21.50 10.21
N GLU A 385 -22.66 -20.89 11.09
CA GLU A 385 -22.76 -19.46 11.41
C GLU A 385 -22.67 -18.60 10.14
N ASN A 386 -21.65 -18.80 9.30
CA ASN A 386 -21.49 -18.04 8.06
C ASN A 386 -22.66 -18.25 7.08
N LYS A 387 -23.17 -19.48 6.96
CA LYS A 387 -24.36 -19.77 6.16
C LYS A 387 -25.59 -19.06 6.71
N TRP A 388 -25.80 -19.08 8.02
CA TRP A 388 -26.94 -18.42 8.66
C TRP A 388 -26.87 -16.91 8.50
N LEU A 389 -25.69 -16.29 8.62
CA LEU A 389 -25.51 -14.86 8.33
C LEU A 389 -25.85 -14.52 6.88
N THR A 390 -25.35 -15.32 5.93
CA THR A 390 -25.64 -15.14 4.50
C THR A 390 -27.14 -15.33 4.21
N MET A 391 -27.77 -16.30 4.86
CA MET A 391 -29.20 -16.55 4.76
C MET A 391 -30.00 -15.38 5.32
N LEU A 392 -29.64 -14.84 6.49
CA LEU A 392 -30.29 -13.67 7.09
C LEU A 392 -30.21 -12.43 6.19
N ASP A 393 -29.07 -12.20 5.55
CA ASP A 393 -28.94 -11.08 4.61
C ASP A 393 -29.75 -11.31 3.34
N SER A 394 -29.80 -12.54 2.83
CA SER A 394 -30.66 -12.90 1.70
C SER A 394 -32.14 -12.72 2.04
N LEU A 395 -32.57 -13.08 3.26
CA LEU A 395 -33.94 -12.90 3.74
C LEU A 395 -34.33 -11.42 3.82
N LYS A 396 -33.41 -10.52 4.20
CA LYS A 396 -33.68 -9.07 4.19
C LYS A 396 -33.92 -8.54 2.79
N GLU A 397 -33.13 -8.98 1.80
CA GLU A 397 -33.34 -8.58 0.40
C GLU A 397 -34.64 -9.15 -0.16
N ILE A 398 -35.00 -10.38 0.21
CA ILE A 398 -36.30 -10.97 -0.11
C ILE A 398 -37.42 -10.13 0.50
N GLU A 399 -37.35 -9.80 1.80
CA GLU A 399 -38.37 -8.98 2.49
C GLU A 399 -38.58 -7.63 1.79
N LYS A 400 -37.48 -6.97 1.40
CA LYS A 400 -37.52 -5.68 0.71
C LYS A 400 -38.20 -5.82 -0.66
N THR A 401 -37.90 -6.89 -1.38
CA THR A 401 -38.50 -7.18 -2.69
C THR A 401 -39.98 -7.54 -2.55
N GLU A 402 -40.35 -8.34 -1.54
CA GLU A 402 -41.75 -8.67 -1.25
C GLU A 402 -42.56 -7.43 -0.86
N LYS A 403 -41.98 -6.50 -0.08
CA LYS A 403 -42.63 -5.21 0.24
C LYS A 403 -42.84 -4.35 -1.00
N ARG A 404 -41.85 -4.29 -1.90
CA ARG A 404 -41.98 -3.58 -3.19
C ARG A 404 -43.12 -4.20 -4.01
N LEU A 405 -43.11 -5.51 -4.23
CA LEU A 405 -44.14 -6.22 -4.98
C LEU A 405 -45.54 -6.06 -4.38
N SER A 406 -45.67 -6.09 -3.04
CA SER A 406 -46.96 -5.79 -2.41
C SER A 406 -47.39 -4.36 -2.64
N GLY A 407 -46.47 -3.39 -2.51
CA GLY A 407 -46.77 -1.97 -2.71
C GLY A 407 -47.21 -1.65 -4.14
N ASP A 408 -46.55 -2.27 -5.14
CA ASP A 408 -46.89 -2.11 -6.57
C ASP A 408 -48.34 -2.56 -6.84
N VAL A 409 -48.80 -3.60 -6.12
CA VAL A 409 -50.14 -4.16 -6.29
C VAL A 409 -51.22 -3.51 -5.43
N ASP A 410 -50.87 -3.01 -4.24
CA ASP A 410 -51.82 -2.35 -3.34
C ASP A 410 -52.43 -1.07 -3.95
N GLY A 411 -51.73 -0.42 -4.89
CA GLY A 411 -52.22 0.78 -5.57
C GLY A 411 -53.18 0.55 -6.74
N LEU A 412 -53.35 -0.70 -7.22
CA LEU A 412 -54.11 -0.97 -8.46
C LEU A 412 -55.60 -0.63 -8.33
N PHE A 413 -56.20 -0.94 -7.19
CA PHE A 413 -57.62 -0.65 -6.95
C PHE A 413 -57.93 0.84 -6.89
N ASP A 414 -57.09 1.62 -6.19
CA ASP A 414 -57.24 3.07 -6.11
C ASP A 414 -56.98 3.71 -7.48
N ALA A 415 -56.02 3.18 -8.24
CA ALA A 415 -55.73 3.63 -9.60
C ALA A 415 -56.91 3.37 -10.57
N GLU A 416 -57.58 2.22 -10.47
CA GLU A 416 -58.77 1.91 -11.27
C GLU A 416 -59.91 2.89 -10.96
N LYS A 417 -60.12 3.21 -9.68
CA LYS A 417 -61.13 4.18 -9.28
C LYS A 417 -60.83 5.57 -9.87
N ILE A 418 -59.59 6.02 -9.77
CA ILE A 418 -59.14 7.29 -10.35
C ILE A 418 -59.33 7.28 -11.87
N ALA A 419 -58.98 6.18 -12.54
CA ALA A 419 -59.15 6.03 -13.98
C ALA A 419 -60.62 6.15 -14.41
N ASN A 420 -61.53 5.50 -13.70
CA ASN A 420 -62.96 5.60 -13.96
C ASN A 420 -63.48 7.05 -13.77
N ASP A 421 -63.07 7.71 -12.69
CA ASP A 421 -63.42 9.11 -12.43
C ASP A 421 -62.88 10.04 -13.52
N SER A 422 -61.65 9.83 -13.98
CA SER A 422 -61.03 10.57 -15.09
C SER A 422 -61.79 10.37 -16.41
N ILE A 423 -62.21 9.16 -16.76
CA ILE A 423 -63.00 8.92 -17.98
C ILE A 423 -64.35 9.64 -17.93
N ILE A 424 -65.02 9.67 -16.77
CA ILE A 424 -66.26 10.44 -16.59
C ILE A 424 -65.99 11.93 -16.81
N HIS A 425 -64.92 12.45 -16.24
CA HIS A 425 -64.51 13.84 -16.44
C HIS A 425 -64.22 14.15 -17.92
N PHE A 426 -63.44 13.31 -18.60
CA PHE A 426 -63.12 13.45 -20.03
C PHE A 426 -64.38 13.47 -20.90
N LYS A 427 -65.35 12.58 -20.65
CA LYS A 427 -66.65 12.58 -21.35
C LYS A 427 -67.40 13.90 -21.16
N GLN A 428 -67.34 14.49 -19.96
CA GLN A 428 -67.96 15.78 -19.66
C GLN A 428 -67.23 16.93 -20.39
N GLU A 429 -65.91 16.98 -20.31
CA GLU A 429 -65.10 18.03 -20.96
C GLU A 429 -65.30 18.04 -22.48
N ILE A 430 -65.21 16.89 -23.13
CA ILE A 430 -65.44 16.75 -24.57
C ILE A 430 -66.84 17.24 -24.96
N SER A 431 -67.84 16.93 -24.13
CA SER A 431 -69.22 17.38 -24.34
C SER A 431 -69.37 18.89 -24.17
N LEU A 432 -68.68 19.49 -23.20
CA LEU A 432 -68.67 20.94 -22.97
C LEU A 432 -68.02 21.68 -24.14
N VAL A 433 -66.87 21.21 -24.62
CA VAL A 433 -66.18 21.78 -25.79
C VAL A 433 -67.07 21.75 -27.02
N TYR A 434 -67.70 20.61 -27.29
CA TYR A 434 -68.62 20.48 -28.42
C TYR A 434 -69.82 21.43 -28.30
N ARG A 435 -70.41 21.56 -27.10
CA ARG A 435 -71.52 22.50 -26.83
C ARG A 435 -71.09 23.97 -26.97
N LYS A 436 -69.85 24.33 -26.57
CA LYS A 436 -69.30 25.68 -26.70
C LYS A 436 -69.28 26.11 -28.17
N VAL A 437 -68.80 25.23 -29.05
CA VAL A 437 -68.80 25.44 -30.51
C VAL A 437 -70.21 25.45 -31.10
N GLU A 438 -71.10 24.57 -30.64
CA GLU A 438 -72.48 24.49 -31.15
C GLU A 438 -73.35 25.71 -30.77
N ARG A 439 -73.21 26.23 -29.55
CA ARG A 439 -73.98 27.39 -29.05
C ARG A 439 -73.78 28.66 -29.89
N ARG A 440 -72.60 28.82 -30.50
CA ARG A 440 -72.24 30.00 -31.32
C ARG A 440 -72.89 30.03 -32.71
N ARG A 441 -73.64 28.99 -33.11
CA ARG A 441 -74.41 28.94 -34.38
C ARG A 441 -73.60 29.32 -35.63
N LEU A 442 -72.35 28.84 -35.71
CA LEU A 442 -71.49 29.04 -36.87
C LEU A 442 -72.13 28.45 -38.16
N PRO A 443 -71.84 29.00 -39.36
CA PRO A 443 -72.35 28.50 -40.64
C PRO A 443 -72.10 27.01 -40.90
N GLY A 444 -71.02 26.46 -40.35
CA GLY A 444 -70.65 25.04 -40.35
C GLY A 444 -69.48 24.80 -39.39
N LYS A 445 -69.02 23.55 -39.28
CA LYS A 445 -67.89 23.19 -38.41
C LYS A 445 -66.71 22.79 -39.30
N PRO A 446 -65.46 23.21 -38.99
CA PRO A 446 -64.30 22.79 -39.75
C PRO A 446 -64.15 21.27 -39.71
N GLU A 447 -63.73 20.67 -40.82
CA GLU A 447 -63.55 19.22 -40.92
C GLU A 447 -62.45 18.73 -39.95
N SER A 448 -61.39 19.51 -39.75
CA SER A 448 -60.30 19.22 -38.80
C SER A 448 -60.81 19.01 -37.38
N PHE A 449 -61.70 19.89 -36.93
CA PHE A 449 -62.28 19.83 -35.59
C PHE A 449 -63.18 18.60 -35.41
N ILE A 450 -63.99 18.24 -36.42
CA ILE A 450 -64.85 17.04 -36.37
C ILE A 450 -64.00 15.77 -36.32
N GLN A 451 -62.91 15.71 -37.11
CA GLN A 451 -62.00 14.57 -37.12
C GLN A 451 -61.31 14.42 -35.76
N MET A 452 -60.78 15.50 -35.19
CA MET A 452 -60.15 15.50 -33.86
C MET A 452 -61.15 15.11 -32.77
N TYR A 453 -62.35 15.72 -32.75
CA TYR A 453 -63.41 15.37 -31.82
C TYR A 453 -63.77 13.88 -31.88
N THR A 454 -63.88 13.33 -33.09
CA THR A 454 -64.21 11.91 -33.30
C THR A 454 -63.08 10.99 -32.83
N LEU A 455 -61.81 11.39 -33.04
CA LEU A 455 -60.64 10.68 -32.56
C LEU A 455 -60.67 10.59 -31.02
N VAL A 456 -60.71 11.73 -30.34
CA VAL A 456 -60.71 11.78 -28.87
C VAL A 456 -61.91 11.05 -28.27
N LEU A 457 -63.10 11.19 -28.88
CA LEU A 457 -64.29 10.44 -28.45
C LEU A 457 -64.11 8.93 -28.59
N ASN A 458 -63.45 8.47 -29.65
CA ASN A 458 -63.18 7.06 -29.87
C ASN A 458 -62.10 6.53 -28.91
N GLU A 459 -61.08 7.32 -28.59
CA GLU A 459 -60.04 6.98 -27.60
C GLU A 459 -60.62 6.85 -26.19
N VAL A 460 -61.47 7.80 -25.78
CA VAL A 460 -62.20 7.71 -24.51
C VAL A 460 -63.10 6.47 -24.47
N LYS A 461 -63.83 6.18 -25.55
CA LYS A 461 -64.66 4.97 -25.64
C LYS A 461 -63.82 3.69 -25.63
N HIS A 462 -62.66 3.70 -26.27
CA HIS A 462 -61.75 2.56 -26.27
C HIS A 462 -61.28 2.26 -24.85
N THR A 463 -60.72 3.26 -24.17
CA THR A 463 -60.23 3.18 -22.79
C THR A 463 -61.35 2.77 -21.81
N ASP A 464 -62.56 3.30 -21.98
CA ASP A 464 -63.75 2.91 -21.20
C ASP A 464 -64.13 1.43 -21.42
N ASN A 465 -63.99 0.91 -22.63
CA ASN A 465 -64.21 -0.52 -22.89
C ASN A 465 -63.08 -1.39 -22.31
N GLU A 466 -61.83 -0.91 -22.33
CA GLU A 466 -60.70 -1.61 -21.72
C GLU A 466 -60.80 -1.69 -20.20
N LEU A 467 -61.29 -0.63 -19.54
CA LEU A 467 -61.61 -0.62 -18.11
C LEU A 467 -62.74 -1.59 -17.73
N ASN A 468 -63.63 -1.93 -18.67
CA ASN A 468 -64.74 -2.87 -18.44
C ASN A 468 -64.36 -4.34 -18.73
N GLN A 469 -63.10 -4.64 -19.05
CA GLN A 469 -62.66 -6.02 -19.27
C GLN A 469 -62.55 -6.80 -17.96
N VAL A 470 -62.62 -8.14 -18.06
CA VAL A 470 -62.47 -9.04 -16.89
C VAL A 470 -61.06 -8.96 -16.29
N ARG A 471 -60.06 -8.66 -17.11
CA ARG A 471 -58.67 -8.43 -16.70
C ARG A 471 -58.24 -7.07 -17.22
N ILE A 472 -57.94 -6.14 -16.31
CA ILE A 472 -57.61 -4.76 -16.64
C ILE A 472 -56.08 -4.58 -16.61
N ASN A 473 -55.53 -3.99 -17.67
CA ASN A 473 -54.12 -3.60 -17.71
C ASN A 473 -53.98 -2.14 -17.28
N MET A 474 -53.74 -1.89 -16.00
CA MET A 474 -53.72 -0.53 -15.45
C MET A 474 -52.56 0.33 -15.98
N GLU A 475 -51.44 -0.28 -16.36
CA GLU A 475 -50.30 0.44 -16.96
C GLU A 475 -50.69 1.01 -18.33
N LYS A 476 -51.34 0.18 -19.16
CA LYS A 476 -51.87 0.60 -20.46
C LYS A 476 -52.91 1.71 -20.29
N ILE A 477 -53.89 1.51 -19.40
CA ILE A 477 -54.93 2.50 -19.11
C ILE A 477 -54.31 3.83 -18.66
N SER A 478 -53.34 3.80 -17.75
CA SER A 478 -52.70 5.03 -17.27
C SER A 478 -52.03 5.81 -18.40
N SER A 479 -51.38 5.12 -19.35
CA SER A 479 -50.80 5.77 -20.53
C SER A 479 -51.86 6.36 -21.45
N GLU A 480 -52.96 5.63 -21.68
CA GLU A 480 -54.08 6.09 -22.52
C GLU A 480 -54.78 7.30 -21.92
N LEU A 481 -54.95 7.35 -20.59
CA LEU A 481 -55.53 8.50 -19.90
C LEU A 481 -54.69 9.77 -20.06
N ILE A 482 -53.35 9.66 -20.01
CA ILE A 482 -52.44 10.79 -20.23
C ILE A 482 -52.58 11.28 -21.67
N GLN A 483 -52.58 10.37 -22.65
CA GLN A 483 -52.75 10.73 -24.05
C GLN A 483 -54.10 11.42 -24.29
N ILE A 484 -55.19 10.88 -23.74
CA ILE A 484 -56.52 11.47 -23.85
C ILE A 484 -56.55 12.87 -23.25
N GLN A 485 -55.92 13.10 -22.09
CA GLN A 485 -55.84 14.43 -21.48
C GLN A 485 -55.16 15.43 -22.43
N GLU A 486 -54.02 15.06 -23.01
CA GLU A 486 -53.29 15.90 -23.98
C GLU A 486 -54.15 16.19 -25.23
N ASP A 487 -54.86 15.18 -25.73
CA ASP A 487 -55.71 15.32 -26.91
C ASP A 487 -56.98 16.14 -26.64
N ILE A 488 -57.55 16.08 -25.43
CA ILE A 488 -58.63 16.97 -24.98
C ILE A 488 -58.15 18.42 -24.88
N GLU A 489 -56.97 18.66 -24.32
CA GLU A 489 -56.38 20.01 -24.25
C GLU A 489 -56.15 20.58 -25.65
N ARG A 490 -55.66 19.76 -26.57
CA ARG A 490 -55.50 20.15 -27.98
C ARG A 490 -56.85 20.45 -28.64
N LEU A 491 -57.87 19.63 -28.38
CA LEU A 491 -59.23 19.85 -28.88
C LEU A 491 -59.85 21.15 -28.32
N LYS A 492 -59.65 21.44 -27.02
CA LYS A 492 -60.07 22.70 -26.38
C LYS A 492 -59.42 23.88 -27.08
N LYS A 493 -58.09 23.84 -27.26
CA LYS A 493 -57.34 24.90 -27.93
C LYS A 493 -57.80 25.11 -29.37
N GLU A 494 -58.01 24.04 -30.14
CA GLU A 494 -58.52 24.16 -31.51
C GLU A 494 -59.93 24.74 -31.54
N ALA A 495 -60.81 24.34 -30.62
CA ALA A 495 -62.14 24.92 -30.48
C ALA A 495 -62.08 26.42 -30.19
N ASP A 496 -61.26 26.83 -29.23
CA ASP A 496 -61.10 28.24 -28.85
C ASP A 496 -60.49 29.05 -30.00
N GLU A 497 -59.49 28.52 -30.69
CA GLU A 497 -58.92 29.16 -31.89
C GLU A 497 -59.96 29.33 -33.00
N ILE A 498 -60.83 28.34 -33.23
CA ILE A 498 -61.92 28.43 -34.22
C ILE A 498 -62.92 29.51 -33.81
N LEU A 499 -63.33 29.51 -32.53
CA LEU A 499 -64.29 30.48 -32.00
C LEU A 499 -63.74 31.90 -32.05
N ASN A 500 -62.51 32.10 -31.59
CA ASN A 500 -61.84 33.40 -31.63
C ASN A 500 -61.63 33.86 -33.07
N SER A 501 -61.22 32.97 -33.97
CA SER A 501 -61.09 33.32 -35.40
C SER A 501 -62.42 33.73 -36.00
N ALA A 502 -63.51 33.03 -35.67
CA ALA A 502 -64.83 33.37 -36.17
C ALA A 502 -65.33 34.73 -35.66
N ASP A 503 -65.21 34.98 -34.35
CA ASP A 503 -65.58 36.26 -33.74
C ASP A 503 -64.74 37.42 -34.32
N LEU A 504 -63.42 37.23 -34.47
CA LEU A 504 -62.53 38.21 -35.08
C LEU A 504 -62.84 38.45 -36.57
N VAL A 505 -63.24 37.43 -37.33
CA VAL A 505 -63.73 37.61 -38.71
C VAL A 505 -64.96 38.50 -38.70
N GLU A 506 -65.92 38.27 -37.82
CA GLU A 506 -67.14 39.08 -37.74
C GLU A 506 -66.85 40.54 -37.36
N LEU A 507 -66.01 40.78 -36.36
CA LEU A 507 -65.58 42.12 -35.95
C LEU A 507 -64.79 42.83 -37.06
N THR A 508 -63.86 42.13 -37.70
CA THR A 508 -63.06 42.67 -38.81
C THR A 508 -63.94 42.94 -40.04
N MET A 509 -64.92 42.08 -40.32
CA MET A 509 -65.93 42.29 -41.35
C MET A 509 -66.77 43.54 -41.06
N GLN A 510 -67.22 43.72 -39.82
CA GLN A 510 -67.96 44.90 -39.39
C GLN A 510 -67.13 46.18 -39.54
N TYR A 511 -65.88 46.15 -39.08
CA TYR A 511 -64.95 47.28 -39.18
C TYR A 511 -64.63 47.61 -40.65
N SER A 512 -64.47 46.60 -41.50
CA SER A 512 -64.20 46.76 -42.93
C SER A 512 -65.30 47.55 -43.68
N ASN A 513 -66.52 47.64 -43.13
CA ASN A 513 -67.61 48.44 -43.71
C ASN A 513 -67.24 49.91 -43.85
N LYS A 514 -66.35 50.43 -43.01
CA LYS A 514 -65.81 51.80 -43.10
C LYS A 514 -65.10 52.06 -44.44
N TYR A 515 -64.55 51.03 -45.07
CA TYR A 515 -63.74 51.12 -46.28
C TYR A 515 -64.38 50.41 -47.49
N ILE A 516 -65.71 50.27 -47.50
CA ILE A 516 -66.48 49.53 -48.52
C ILE A 516 -66.29 50.04 -49.96
N SER A 517 -65.83 51.28 -50.11
CA SER A 517 -65.54 51.93 -51.39
C SER A 517 -64.21 51.48 -52.03
N ASN A 518 -63.32 50.81 -51.28
CA ASN A 518 -62.05 50.31 -51.81
C ASN A 518 -62.26 48.97 -52.56
N PRO A 519 -61.89 48.86 -53.85
CA PRO A 519 -62.05 47.63 -54.63
C PRO A 519 -61.33 46.40 -54.05
N GLU A 520 -60.20 46.59 -53.37
CA GLU A 520 -59.43 45.47 -52.79
C GLU A 520 -60.12 44.88 -51.57
N ILE A 521 -60.60 45.72 -50.64
CA ILE A 521 -61.38 45.28 -49.48
C ILE A 521 -62.68 44.60 -49.92
N LYS A 522 -63.33 45.12 -50.97
CA LYS A 522 -64.56 44.50 -51.50
C LYS A 522 -64.34 43.09 -52.06
N ARG A 523 -63.16 42.82 -52.66
CA ARG A 523 -62.78 41.48 -53.13
C ARG A 523 -62.43 40.55 -51.96
N ALA A 524 -61.55 40.99 -51.08
CA ALA A 524 -61.14 40.23 -49.89
C ALA A 524 -62.33 39.88 -49.00
N ARG A 525 -63.31 40.78 -48.85
CA ARG A 525 -64.55 40.52 -48.12
C ARG A 525 -65.42 39.44 -48.76
N LYS A 526 -65.50 39.41 -50.09
CA LYS A 526 -66.26 38.37 -50.81
C LYS A 526 -65.58 37.01 -50.68
N GLU A 527 -64.26 36.99 -50.76
CA GLU A 527 -63.43 35.79 -50.60
C GLU A 527 -63.47 35.26 -49.16
N ALA A 528 -63.28 36.13 -48.16
CA ALA A 528 -63.42 35.77 -46.76
C ALA A 528 -64.86 35.33 -46.40
N TYR A 529 -65.89 35.91 -47.01
CA TYR A 529 -67.27 35.44 -46.84
C TYR A 529 -67.50 34.05 -47.43
N ASP A 530 -66.90 33.75 -48.58
CA ASP A 530 -66.97 32.41 -49.20
C ASP A 530 -66.24 31.37 -48.33
N LEU A 531 -65.05 31.72 -47.82
CA LEU A 531 -64.27 30.89 -46.89
C LEU A 531 -65.02 30.66 -45.57
N TYR A 532 -65.67 31.69 -45.02
CA TYR A 532 -66.45 31.62 -43.77
C TYR A 532 -67.74 30.82 -43.90
N GLN A 533 -68.50 31.03 -45.00
CA GLN A 533 -69.86 30.50 -45.15
C GLN A 533 -69.91 29.14 -45.86
N ASN A 534 -69.04 28.90 -46.85
CA ASN A 534 -69.11 27.71 -47.72
C ASN A 534 -68.01 26.68 -47.45
N LYS A 535 -66.80 27.13 -47.07
CA LYS A 535 -65.65 26.24 -46.80
C LYS A 535 -65.38 26.00 -45.31
N TYR A 536 -65.95 26.83 -44.43
CA TYR A 536 -65.80 26.75 -42.97
C TYR A 536 -64.34 26.88 -42.51
N GLU A 537 -63.51 27.58 -43.28
CA GLU A 537 -62.09 27.82 -43.00
C GLU A 537 -61.92 29.19 -42.30
N TYR A 538 -62.25 29.23 -41.01
CA TYR A 538 -62.31 30.47 -40.23
C TYR A 538 -60.96 31.20 -40.11
N LYS A 539 -59.87 30.45 -39.97
CA LYS A 539 -58.50 31.01 -39.89
C LYS A 539 -58.10 31.67 -41.21
N GLU A 540 -58.32 30.99 -42.34
CA GLU A 540 -57.99 31.53 -43.65
C GLU A 540 -58.89 32.73 -44.01
N ALA A 541 -60.17 32.69 -43.62
CA ALA A 541 -61.08 33.82 -43.78
C ALA A 541 -60.59 35.06 -43.02
N LEU A 542 -60.05 34.87 -41.80
CA LEU A 542 -59.47 35.94 -40.98
C LEU A 542 -58.23 36.52 -41.64
N ASP A 543 -57.30 35.67 -42.08
CA ASP A 543 -56.06 36.10 -42.71
C ASP A 543 -56.29 36.92 -43.99
N VAL A 544 -57.26 36.50 -44.82
CA VAL A 544 -57.62 37.21 -46.07
C VAL A 544 -58.16 38.60 -45.79
N ILE A 545 -59.06 38.76 -44.81
CA ILE A 545 -59.63 40.07 -44.49
C ILE A 545 -58.68 40.94 -43.68
N ALA A 546 -57.91 40.37 -42.76
CA ALA A 546 -56.90 41.06 -41.98
C ALA A 546 -55.78 41.61 -42.88
N THR A 547 -55.27 40.81 -43.82
CA THR A 547 -54.23 41.24 -44.77
C THR A 547 -54.72 42.38 -45.67
N ALA A 548 -55.98 42.34 -46.09
CA ALA A 548 -56.56 43.42 -46.90
C ALA A 548 -56.79 44.71 -46.10
N LEU A 549 -57.15 44.59 -44.82
CA LEU A 549 -57.35 45.73 -43.93
C LEU A 549 -56.01 46.39 -43.53
N GLU A 550 -55.00 45.58 -43.24
CA GLU A 550 -53.65 46.03 -42.88
C GLU A 550 -52.95 46.79 -44.03
N LYS A 551 -53.23 46.41 -45.29
CA LYS A 551 -52.75 47.14 -46.48
C LYS A 551 -53.37 48.54 -46.62
N VAL A 552 -54.57 48.76 -46.09
CA VAL A 552 -55.30 50.03 -46.19
C VAL A 552 -55.02 50.92 -44.98
N GLU A 553 -54.94 50.32 -43.79
CA GLU A 553 -54.55 50.99 -42.55
C GLU A 553 -53.66 50.07 -41.71
N PRO A 554 -52.33 50.25 -41.73
CA PRO A 554 -51.42 49.46 -40.90
C PRO A 554 -51.71 49.61 -39.41
N GLY A 555 -51.73 48.51 -38.66
CA GLY A 555 -52.05 48.45 -37.23
C GLY A 555 -53.54 48.51 -36.90
N SER A 556 -54.43 48.33 -37.87
CA SER A 556 -55.88 48.29 -37.66
C SER A 556 -56.35 46.95 -37.12
N TYR A 557 -55.82 45.84 -37.66
CA TYR A 557 -56.15 44.49 -37.20
C TYR A 557 -55.64 44.25 -35.76
N GLN A 558 -54.39 44.63 -35.46
CA GLN A 558 -53.79 44.47 -34.12
C GLN A 558 -54.56 45.22 -33.02
N ARG A 559 -55.26 46.32 -33.36
CA ARG A 559 -56.12 47.03 -32.41
C ARG A 559 -57.41 46.28 -32.12
N ILE A 560 -58.07 45.77 -33.17
CA ILE A 560 -59.29 44.97 -33.05
C ILE A 560 -59.01 43.67 -32.28
N GLU A 561 -57.90 43.03 -32.60
CA GLU A 561 -57.46 41.81 -31.91
C GLU A 561 -57.18 42.08 -30.42
N LYS A 562 -56.47 43.16 -30.10
CA LYS A 562 -56.17 43.53 -28.71
C LYS A 562 -57.43 43.89 -27.91
N GLU A 563 -58.36 44.61 -28.53
CA GLU A 563 -59.64 44.99 -27.91
C GLU A 563 -60.52 43.76 -27.63
N TYR A 564 -60.57 42.82 -28.58
CA TYR A 564 -61.28 41.55 -28.41
C TYR A 564 -60.71 40.69 -27.27
N TYR A 565 -59.39 40.51 -27.21
CA TYR A 565 -58.79 39.73 -26.13
C TYR A 565 -58.90 40.42 -24.77
N SER A 566 -58.85 41.76 -24.69
CA SER A 566 -59.11 42.47 -23.43
C SER A 566 -60.55 42.34 -22.94
N GLU A 567 -61.53 42.35 -23.86
CA GLU A 567 -62.94 42.12 -23.51
C GLU A 567 -63.21 40.67 -23.09
N GLN A 568 -62.47 39.69 -23.65
CA GLN A 568 -62.52 38.30 -23.19
C GLN A 568 -61.91 38.12 -21.80
N GLU A 569 -60.74 38.73 -21.52
CA GLU A 569 -60.09 38.66 -20.22
C GLU A 569 -60.96 39.28 -19.11
N GLU A 570 -61.61 40.42 -19.37
CA GLU A 570 -62.56 41.04 -18.41
C GLU A 570 -63.81 40.17 -18.18
N ALA A 571 -64.29 39.46 -19.20
CA ALA A 571 -65.44 38.56 -19.08
C ALA A 571 -65.11 37.23 -18.36
N GLU A 572 -63.86 36.76 -18.42
CA GLU A 572 -63.39 35.58 -17.69
C GLU A 572 -63.07 35.87 -16.21
N GLU A 573 -62.78 37.12 -15.83
CA GLU A 573 -62.59 37.52 -14.42
C GLU A 573 -63.92 37.76 -13.66
N GLU A 574 -65.04 37.94 -14.35
CA GLU A 574 -66.38 38.16 -13.77
C GLU A 574 -67.25 36.88 -13.65
N GLU A 575 -66.90 35.77 -14.31
CA GLU A 575 -67.54 34.43 -14.18
C GLU A 575 -66.81 33.52 -13.17
#